data_AF-A0A9P3AJD2-F1
#
_entry.id   AF-A0A9P3AJD2-F1
#
_cell.length_a   1.000
_cell.length_b   1.000
_cell.length_c   1.000
_cell.angle_alpha   90.00
_cell.angle_beta   90.00
_cell.angle_gamma   90.00
#
_symmetry.space_group_name_H-M   'P 1'
#
loop_
_entity.id
_entity.type
_entity.pdbx_description
1 polymer ?
#
loop_
_entity_poly.entity_id
_entity_poly.type
_entity_poly.pdbx_seq_one_letter_code
_entity_poly.pdbx_strand_id
1 'polypeptide(L)'
;MGGLIAEEFPNSGDKDASTPTGQRGSPIDVEPGTNEPTEIDGREYSGHALDRMQGRGVPPSAVEDAIQNGRSSSGNTPGTTVHVGSNGVTAVTNSGGRVITVIPK
;
A
#
# COMPACT_ATOMS: atom_id res chain seq x y z
N MET A 1 59.74 18.78 12.95
CA MET A 1 58.80 18.23 11.95
C MET A 1 58.02 17.15 12.67
N GLY A 2 56.85 17.48 13.22
CA GLY A 2 55.54 17.13 12.64
C GLY A 2 55.04 15.91 13.44
N GLY A 3 53.97 15.93 14.21
CA GLY A 3 52.70 16.63 14.07
C GLY A 3 51.61 15.53 14.03
N LEU A 4 50.70 15.56 15.02
CA LEU A 4 49.32 15.03 15.07
C LEU A 4 48.93 13.83 14.17
N ILE A 5 48.23 12.84 14.74
CA ILE A 5 46.78 12.57 14.54
C ILE A 5 46.40 11.29 15.34
N ALA A 6 45.60 11.43 16.40
CA ALA A 6 44.15 11.21 16.44
C ALA A 6 43.77 9.72 16.42
N GLU A 7 43.41 9.21 17.60
CA GLU A 7 42.61 8.00 17.77
C GLU A 7 41.24 8.22 17.10
N GLU A 8 41.10 7.74 15.87
CA GLU A 8 39.85 7.78 15.11
C GLU A 8 39.11 6.45 15.31
N PHE A 9 38.02 6.47 16.09
CA PHE A 9 37.02 5.42 16.03
C PHE A 9 36.18 5.61 14.75
N PRO A 10 35.95 4.53 13.98
CA PRO A 10 34.60 4.34 13.49
C PRO A 10 34.06 2.94 13.82
N ASN A 11 33.04 3.01 14.67
CA ASN A 11 31.87 2.17 14.70
C ASN A 11 31.45 1.68 13.30
N SER A 12 31.45 0.36 13.08
CA SER A 12 30.60 -0.30 12.11
C SER A 12 30.56 -1.78 12.44
N GLY A 13 29.45 -2.21 13.06
CA GLY A 13 29.14 -3.63 13.17
C GLY A 13 29.09 -4.24 11.77
N ASP A 14 30.07 -5.09 11.47
CA ASP A 14 30.13 -5.96 10.31
C ASP A 14 28.80 -6.70 10.18
N LYS A 15 27.98 -6.27 9.22
CA LYS A 15 26.82 -7.05 8.77
C LYS A 15 27.36 -7.97 7.69
N ASP A 16 27.47 -9.26 8.01
CA ASP A 16 27.92 -10.29 7.08
C ASP A 16 27.27 -10.16 5.70
N ALA A 17 28.09 -10.25 4.64
CA ALA A 17 27.67 -10.15 3.23
C ALA A 17 26.67 -11.25 2.79
N SER A 18 26.30 -12.18 3.68
CA SER A 18 25.34 -13.26 3.42
C SER A 18 23.93 -12.99 3.96
N THR A 19 23.65 -11.80 4.48
CA THR A 19 22.26 -11.44 4.81
C THR A 19 21.54 -11.05 3.51
N PRO A 20 20.44 -11.72 3.11
CA PRO A 20 19.65 -11.27 1.97
C PRO A 20 19.08 -9.87 2.27
N THR A 21 19.66 -8.82 1.67
CA THR A 21 19.14 -7.45 1.74
C THR A 21 17.99 -7.26 0.73
N GLY A 22 17.03 -8.18 0.76
CA GLY A 22 15.79 -8.03 0.01
C GLY A 22 14.93 -6.96 0.67
N GLN A 23 14.90 -5.75 0.12
CA GLN A 23 13.90 -4.77 0.51
C GLN A 23 12.55 -5.20 -0.06
N ARG A 24 11.70 -5.81 0.77
CA ARG A 24 10.31 -6.07 0.40
C ARG A 24 9.57 -4.73 0.43
N GLY A 25 9.44 -4.13 -0.75
CA GLY A 25 8.67 -2.91 -0.95
C GLY A 25 9.54 -1.67 -1.12
N SER A 26 9.81 -1.37 -2.37
CA SER A 26 9.57 -0.01 -2.85
C SER A 26 8.32 -0.10 -3.71
N PRO A 27 7.09 -0.03 -3.14
CA PRO A 27 5.95 0.31 -3.97
C PRO A 27 6.32 1.58 -4.73
N ILE A 28 5.96 1.69 -6.00
CA ILE A 28 6.04 2.97 -6.69
C ILE A 28 5.21 3.94 -5.85
N ASP A 29 5.87 4.97 -5.32
CA ASP A 29 5.20 6.06 -4.63
C ASP A 29 4.47 6.83 -5.73
N VAL A 30 3.19 6.55 -5.88
CA VAL A 30 2.31 7.33 -6.74
C VAL A 30 1.82 8.46 -5.86
N GLU A 31 2.25 9.69 -6.16
CA GLU A 31 1.79 10.85 -5.43
C GLU A 31 0.25 10.86 -5.42
N PRO A 32 -0.39 11.03 -4.25
CA PRO A 32 -1.84 11.14 -4.17
C PRO A 32 -2.32 12.29 -5.07
N GLY A 33 -2.94 11.95 -6.21
CA GLY A 33 -3.39 12.94 -7.20
C GLY A 33 -2.85 12.75 -8.63
N THR A 34 -2.04 11.73 -8.92
CA THR A 34 -1.59 11.47 -10.31
C THR A 34 -2.67 10.87 -11.21
N ASN A 35 -3.59 10.06 -10.66
CA ASN A 35 -4.76 9.56 -11.37
C ASN A 35 -6.04 10.24 -10.86
N GLU A 36 -6.84 10.78 -11.79
CA GLU A 36 -8.13 11.34 -11.46
C GLU A 36 -9.05 10.25 -10.88
N PRO A 37 -9.86 10.55 -9.86
CA PRO A 37 -10.90 9.64 -9.40
C PRO A 37 -11.77 9.21 -10.58
N THR A 38 -11.95 7.91 -10.75
CA THR A 38 -12.72 7.38 -11.86
C THR A 38 -13.85 6.51 -11.34
N GLU A 39 -14.97 6.54 -12.05
CA GLU A 39 -16.08 5.65 -11.77
C GLU A 39 -15.92 4.38 -12.60
N ILE A 40 -15.93 3.22 -11.94
CA ILE A 40 -15.95 1.92 -12.60
C ILE A 40 -17.18 1.19 -12.08
N ASP A 41 -18.08 0.81 -13.01
CA ASP A 41 -19.28 0.03 -12.70
C ASP A 41 -20.20 0.69 -11.63
N GLY A 42 -20.33 2.02 -11.67
CA GLY A 42 -21.14 2.79 -10.73
C GLY A 42 -20.50 3.02 -9.36
N ARG A 43 -19.24 2.60 -9.15
CA ARG A 43 -18.48 2.90 -7.93
C ARG A 43 -17.33 3.84 -8.22
N GLU A 44 -17.19 4.87 -7.38
CA GLU A 44 -16.05 5.77 -7.42
C GLU A 44 -14.80 5.11 -6.83
N TYR A 45 -13.70 5.17 -7.57
CA TYR A 45 -12.36 4.77 -7.13
C TYR A 45 -11.46 5.99 -7.09
N SER A 46 -10.68 6.13 -6.02
CA SER A 46 -9.61 7.12 -5.96
C SER A 46 -8.48 6.73 -6.93
N GLY A 47 -7.69 7.70 -7.38
CA GLY A 47 -6.47 7.43 -8.16
C GLY A 47 -5.57 6.38 -7.49
N HIS A 48 -5.37 6.50 -6.18
CA HIS A 48 -4.57 5.55 -5.40
C HIS A 48 -5.15 4.12 -5.39
N ALA A 49 -6.47 3.98 -5.43
CA ALA A 49 -7.10 2.66 -5.55
C ALA A 49 -6.84 2.08 -6.94
N LEU A 50 -6.97 2.90 -7.99
CA LEU A 50 -6.71 2.49 -9.37
C LEU A 50 -5.25 2.08 -9.57
N ASP A 51 -4.31 2.84 -9.00
CA ASP A 51 -2.87 2.53 -9.05
C ASP A 51 -2.56 1.15 -8.46
N ARG A 52 -3.17 0.85 -7.31
CA ARG A 52 -2.97 -0.45 -6.65
C ARG A 52 -3.66 -1.59 -7.38
N MET A 53 -4.80 -1.33 -8.01
CA MET A 53 -5.49 -2.31 -8.83
C MET A 53 -4.69 -2.62 -10.09
N GLN A 54 -4.20 -1.60 -10.79
CA GLN A 54 -3.40 -1.74 -12.00
C GLN A 54 -2.05 -2.41 -11.70
N GLY A 55 -1.32 -1.93 -10.69
CA GLY A 55 0.01 -2.43 -10.35
C GLY A 55 0.03 -3.88 -9.84
N ARG A 56 -1.12 -4.44 -9.47
CA ARG A 56 -1.24 -5.80 -8.96
C ARG A 56 -2.21 -6.69 -9.74
N GLY A 57 -2.79 -6.19 -10.83
CA GLY A 57 -3.74 -6.92 -11.66
C GLY A 57 -5.04 -7.30 -10.93
N VAL A 58 -5.52 -6.46 -10.01
CA VAL A 58 -6.77 -6.70 -9.29
C VAL A 58 -7.93 -6.17 -10.13
N PRO A 59 -8.86 -7.02 -10.60
CA PRO A 59 -10.00 -6.55 -11.38
C PRO A 59 -11.03 -5.86 -10.46
N PRO A 60 -11.82 -4.89 -10.98
CA PRO A 60 -12.90 -4.24 -10.23
C PRO A 60 -13.90 -5.24 -9.64
N SER A 61 -14.19 -6.32 -10.35
CA SER A 61 -15.08 -7.38 -9.87
C SER A 61 -14.59 -8.05 -8.59
N ALA A 62 -13.28 -8.22 -8.40
CA ALA A 62 -12.73 -8.77 -7.16
C ALA A 62 -12.85 -7.78 -6.00
N VAL A 63 -12.82 -6.48 -6.28
CA VAL A 63 -13.06 -5.44 -5.28
C VAL A 63 -14.53 -5.43 -4.87
N GLU A 64 -15.45 -5.49 -5.84
CA GLU A 64 -16.89 -5.57 -5.55
C GLU A 64 -17.25 -6.83 -4.76
N ASP A 65 -16.69 -7.99 -5.13
CA ASP A 65 -16.89 -9.23 -4.38
C ASP A 65 -16.40 -9.10 -2.93
N ALA A 66 -15.24 -8.47 -2.71
CA ALA A 66 -14.74 -8.20 -1.37
C ALA A 66 -15.66 -7.26 -0.57
N ILE A 67 -16.30 -6.28 -1.23
CA ILE A 67 -17.23 -5.34 -0.57
C ILE A 67 -18.57 -6.01 -0.26
N GLN A 68 -19.10 -6.83 -1.17
CA GLN A 68 -20.42 -7.46 -1.04
C GLN A 68 -20.41 -8.70 -0.15
N ASN A 69 -19.44 -9.59 -0.36
CA ASN A 69 -19.35 -10.90 0.30
C ASN A 69 -18.26 -10.96 1.37
N GLY A 70 -17.34 -10.00 1.38
CA GLY A 70 -16.24 -9.96 2.34
C GLY A 70 -16.64 -9.52 3.73
N ARG A 71 -15.70 -9.66 4.66
CA ARG A 71 -15.91 -9.26 6.05
C ARG A 71 -15.63 -7.77 6.23
N SER A 72 -16.69 -7.03 6.51
CA SER A 72 -16.64 -5.60 6.80
C SER A 72 -16.25 -5.32 8.24
N SER A 73 -15.33 -4.39 8.46
CA SER A 73 -14.94 -3.86 9.76
C SER A 73 -14.70 -2.37 9.68
N SER A 74 -14.96 -1.64 10.77
CA SER A 74 -14.60 -0.22 10.85
C SER A 74 -13.11 -0.03 10.61
N GLY A 75 -12.75 0.91 9.73
CA GLY A 75 -11.36 1.26 9.47
C GLY A 75 -10.73 2.07 10.59
N ASN A 76 -9.42 2.30 10.48
CA ASN A 76 -8.65 3.07 11.46
C ASN A 76 -8.93 4.58 11.40
N THR A 77 -9.65 5.05 10.37
CA THR A 77 -10.00 6.45 10.17
C THR A 77 -11.52 6.62 10.28
N PRO A 78 -12.02 7.69 10.94
CA PRO A 78 -13.44 7.97 11.01
C PRO A 78 -14.09 7.99 9.62
N GLY A 79 -15.22 7.30 9.46
CA GLY A 79 -15.92 7.22 8.19
C GLY A 79 -15.22 6.36 7.12
N THR A 80 -14.37 5.42 7.52
CA THR A 80 -13.82 4.39 6.62
C THR A 80 -14.25 3.00 7.04
N THR A 81 -14.47 2.12 6.06
CA THR A 81 -14.79 0.71 6.25
C THR A 81 -13.80 -0.14 5.48
N VAL A 82 -13.23 -1.13 6.15
CA VAL A 82 -12.34 -2.12 5.55
C VAL A 82 -13.15 -3.36 5.26
N HIS A 83 -13.12 -3.82 4.02
CA HIS A 83 -13.77 -5.01 3.53
C HIS A 83 -12.71 -6.04 3.16
N VAL A 84 -12.62 -7.13 3.91
CA VAL A 84 -11.66 -8.20 3.66
C VAL A 84 -12.36 -9.31 2.88
N GLY A 85 -12.08 -9.39 1.58
CA GLY A 85 -12.57 -10.44 0.70
C GLY A 85 -11.85 -11.76 0.93
N SER A 86 -12.57 -12.87 0.74
CA SER A 86 -12.00 -14.22 0.78
C SER A 86 -11.09 -14.51 -0.42
N ASN A 87 -11.23 -13.72 -1.49
CA ASN A 87 -10.37 -13.70 -2.68
C ASN A 87 -8.96 -13.11 -2.42
N GLY A 88 -8.63 -12.76 -1.18
CA GLY A 88 -7.36 -12.15 -0.82
C GLY A 88 -7.30 -10.65 -1.09
N VAL A 89 -8.39 -10.03 -1.58
CA VAL A 89 -8.45 -8.59 -1.83
C VAL A 89 -9.08 -7.90 -0.62
N THR A 90 -8.40 -6.89 -0.10
CA THR A 90 -8.94 -6.00 0.91
C THR A 90 -9.27 -4.66 0.28
N ALA A 91 -10.53 -4.25 0.32
CA ALA A 91 -11.00 -2.98 -0.18
C ALA A 91 -11.29 -2.04 0.98
N VAL A 92 -10.85 -0.80 0.91
CA VAL A 92 -11.16 0.23 1.92
C VAL A 92 -12.04 1.29 1.29
N THR A 93 -13.24 1.47 1.85
CA THR A 93 -14.25 2.41 1.40
C THR A 93 -14.41 3.56 2.39
N ASN A 94 -14.90 4.71 1.93
CA ASN A 94 -15.36 5.79 2.79
C ASN A 94 -16.87 5.66 3.13
N SER A 95 -17.38 6.55 3.97
CA SER A 95 -18.82 6.62 4.30
C SER A 95 -19.74 6.89 3.11
N GLY A 96 -19.21 7.39 1.99
CA GLY A 96 -19.96 7.57 0.74
C GLY A 96 -19.88 6.38 -0.22
N GLY A 97 -19.19 5.29 0.15
CA GLY A 97 -19.04 4.09 -0.68
C GLY A 97 -17.90 4.15 -1.72
N ARG A 98 -17.13 5.25 -1.76
CA ARG A 98 -15.94 5.40 -2.62
C ARG A 98 -14.80 4.53 -2.13
N VAL A 99 -14.15 3.80 -3.04
CA VAL A 99 -12.95 3.01 -2.74
C VAL A 99 -11.74 3.95 -2.68
N ILE A 100 -11.14 4.07 -1.49
CA ILE A 100 -9.95 4.89 -1.27
C ILE A 100 -8.68 4.09 -1.54
N THR A 101 -8.70 2.78 -1.26
CA THR A 101 -7.50 1.94 -1.35
C THR A 101 -7.87 0.47 -1.52
N VAL A 102 -7.05 -0.25 -2.28
CA VAL A 102 -7.13 -1.71 -2.44
C VAL A 102 -5.81 -2.34 -2.01
N ILE A 103 -5.85 -3.43 -1.24
CA ILE A 103 -4.70 -4.19 -0.77
C ILE A 103 -4.95 -5.67 -1.05
N PRO A 104 -4.39 -6.24 -2.12
CA PRO A 104 -4.36 -7.68 -2.26
C PRO A 104 -3.28 -8.28 -1.34
N LYS A 105 -3.58 -9.44 -0.75
CA LYS A 105 -2.69 -10.22 0.11
C LYS A 105 -1.72 -11.09 -0.67
#